data_AF-A0A661NGC5-F1
#
_entry.id   AF-A0A661NGC5-F1
#
_cell.length_a   1.000
_cell.length_b   1.000
_cell.length_c   1.000
_cell.angle_alpha   90.00
_cell.angle_beta   90.00
_cell.angle_gamma   90.00
#
_symmetry.space_group_name_H-M   'P 1'
#
loop_
_entity.id
_entity.type
_entity.pdbx_description
1 polymer ?
#
loop_
_entity_poly.entity_id
_entity_poly.type
_entity_poly.pdbx_seq_one_letter_code
_entity_poly.pdbx_strand_id
1 'polypeptide(L)'
;MATPHGERWSSVRDWAEEREVVAAVNGGFWGAFARPGGLAVGEGDPWPEAEDDRDHGFFAVGENGRAWISPPEHIVAIEADGAEASARESAHDVAGEVGDHRFVGAERVHDAVSGRPMLVRGGEVDTFGLDFFETSHRRHPRTAVGVSRDGWTVYLVVADGRREGSRGLDMYQLAALMADLGAHDAIN
;
A
#
# COMPACT_ATOMS: atom_id res chain seq x y z
N MET A 1 2.76 2.71 10.34
CA MET A 1 1.89 3.88 10.52
C MET A 1 1.80 4.65 9.23
N ALA A 2 0.62 4.57 8.62
CA ALA A 2 0.18 5.48 7.58
C ALA A 2 -0.50 6.69 8.22
N THR A 3 -0.57 7.80 7.49
CA THR A 3 -1.17 9.04 7.98
C THR A 3 -2.68 8.87 8.18
N PRO A 4 -3.27 9.20 9.34
CA PRO A 4 -4.72 9.28 9.48
C PRO A 4 -5.33 10.39 8.64
N HIS A 5 -6.59 10.24 8.20
CA HIS A 5 -7.23 11.23 7.30
C HIS A 5 -7.28 12.66 7.86
N GLY A 6 -7.39 12.80 9.19
CA GLY A 6 -7.36 14.09 9.88
C GLY A 6 -6.05 14.87 9.67
N GLU A 7 -4.96 14.15 9.38
CA GLU A 7 -3.59 14.68 9.24
C GLU A 7 -3.12 14.79 7.78
N ARG A 8 -4.02 14.58 6.80
CA ARG A 8 -3.67 14.48 5.36
C ARG A 8 -2.94 15.67 4.73
N TRP A 9 -2.84 16.79 5.43
CA TRP A 9 -2.17 18.02 4.98
C TRP A 9 -0.79 18.23 5.59
N SER A 10 -0.36 17.35 6.50
CA SER A 10 0.95 17.43 7.11
C SER A 10 2.05 17.15 6.08
N SER A 11 3.17 17.86 6.18
CA SER A 11 4.36 17.48 5.43
C SER A 11 4.95 16.21 6.05
N VAL A 12 5.72 15.43 5.26
CA VAL A 12 6.43 14.24 5.77
C VAL A 12 7.29 14.58 6.99
N ARG A 13 7.92 15.77 6.96
CA ARG A 13 8.77 16.25 8.06
C ARG A 13 7.96 16.52 9.32
N ASP A 14 6.92 17.33 9.21
CA ASP A 14 6.14 17.74 10.38
C ASP A 14 5.46 16.51 11.00
N TRP A 15 4.90 15.64 10.17
CA TRP A 15 4.30 14.38 10.60
C TRP A 15 5.30 13.48 11.35
N ALA A 16 6.54 13.38 10.83
CA ALA A 16 7.58 12.58 11.45
C ALA A 16 8.07 13.16 12.79
N GLU A 17 8.23 14.48 12.86
CA GLU A 17 8.64 15.19 14.08
C GLU A 17 7.56 15.08 15.17
N GLU A 18 6.28 15.26 14.81
CA GLU A 18 5.14 15.17 15.75
C GLU A 18 4.94 13.77 16.34
N ARG A 19 5.21 12.72 15.55
CA ARG A 19 5.00 11.32 15.94
C ARG A 19 6.28 10.61 16.41
N GLU A 20 7.39 11.33 16.48
CA GLU A 20 8.68 10.84 16.96
C GLU A 20 9.14 9.54 16.28
N VAL A 21 8.88 9.42 14.98
CA VAL A 21 9.23 8.21 14.21
C VAL A 21 10.70 8.23 13.77
N VAL A 22 11.30 7.05 13.66
CA VAL A 22 12.71 6.90 13.24
C VAL A 22 12.94 7.21 11.76
N ALA A 23 11.90 7.09 10.92
CA ALA A 23 11.92 7.40 9.50
C ALA A 23 10.49 7.60 8.98
N ALA A 24 10.34 8.47 7.98
CA ALA A 24 9.11 8.65 7.22
C ALA A 24 9.42 8.99 5.76
N VAL A 25 8.54 8.58 4.85
CA VAL A 25 8.63 8.88 3.42
C VAL A 25 7.26 9.27 2.90
N ASN A 26 7.18 9.89 1.72
CA ASN A 26 5.91 10.08 1.06
C ASN A 26 5.30 8.70 0.70
N GLY A 27 3.99 8.56 0.92
CA GLY A 27 3.23 7.37 0.57
C GLY A 27 2.48 7.52 -0.75
N GLY A 28 1.29 6.90 -0.80
CA GLY A 28 0.46 6.69 -1.98
C GLY A 28 0.10 7.93 -2.80
N PHE A 29 -0.66 7.69 -3.86
CA PHE A 29 -1.04 8.74 -4.80
C PHE A 29 -2.23 9.52 -4.29
N TRP A 30 -2.27 10.84 -4.54
CA TRP A 30 -3.40 11.68 -4.16
C TRP A 30 -3.86 12.53 -5.36
N GLY A 31 -5.18 12.60 -5.55
CA GLY A 31 -5.85 13.49 -6.50
C GLY A 31 -6.16 14.86 -5.89
N ALA A 32 -7.07 15.60 -6.54
CA ALA A 32 -7.56 16.87 -6.00
C ALA A 32 -8.14 16.69 -4.59
N PHE A 33 -7.91 17.67 -3.71
CA PHE A 33 -8.39 17.66 -2.31
C PHE A 33 -7.86 16.51 -1.43
N ALA A 34 -6.70 15.94 -1.78
CA ALA A 34 -6.09 14.81 -1.07
C ALA A 34 -6.94 13.52 -1.09
N ARG A 35 -7.74 13.32 -2.15
CA ARG A 35 -8.41 12.04 -2.40
C ARG A 35 -7.38 10.95 -2.68
N PRO A 36 -7.43 9.80 -2.00
CA PRO A 36 -6.47 8.73 -2.25
C PRO A 36 -6.71 8.10 -3.63
N GLY A 37 -5.61 7.76 -4.31
CA GLY A 37 -5.62 6.83 -5.44
C GLY A 37 -5.45 5.42 -4.91
N GLY A 38 -6.55 4.71 -4.73
CA GLY A 38 -6.60 3.40 -4.11
C GLY A 38 -6.86 3.45 -2.60
N LEU A 39 -6.45 2.39 -1.92
CA LEU A 39 -6.63 2.20 -0.49
C LEU A 39 -5.70 3.08 0.35
N ALA A 40 -6.27 3.75 1.36
CA ALA A 40 -5.56 4.38 2.45
C ALA A 40 -6.27 4.10 3.79
N VAL A 41 -5.55 3.52 4.75
CA VAL A 41 -6.00 3.26 6.12
C VAL A 41 -4.91 3.73 7.07
N GLY A 42 -5.26 4.54 8.06
CA GLY A 42 -4.32 4.99 9.09
C GLY A 42 -4.91 4.70 10.47
N GLU A 43 -4.14 4.02 11.32
CA GLU A 43 -4.55 3.67 12.70
C GLU A 43 -5.88 2.89 12.79
N GLY A 44 -6.15 2.07 11.78
CA GLY A 44 -7.34 1.24 11.66
C GLY A 44 -8.53 1.94 11.02
N ASP A 45 -8.44 3.25 10.75
CA ASP A 45 -9.51 4.04 10.14
C ASP A 45 -9.24 4.26 8.64
N PRO A 46 -10.12 3.74 7.76
CA PRO A 46 -10.05 4.04 6.33
C PRO A 46 -10.25 5.52 6.06
N TRP A 47 -9.51 6.07 5.09
CA TRP A 47 -9.79 7.42 4.61
C TRP A 47 -11.15 7.47 3.91
N PRO A 48 -11.89 8.58 3.99
CA PRO A 48 -13.07 8.79 3.18
C PRO A 48 -12.74 8.64 1.69
N GLU A 49 -13.60 7.94 0.96
CA GLU A 49 -13.44 7.66 -0.48
C GLU A 49 -12.24 6.76 -0.82
N ALA A 50 -11.57 6.15 0.17
CA ALA A 50 -10.57 5.12 -0.09
C ALA A 50 -11.26 3.81 -0.50
N GLU A 51 -10.84 3.27 -1.62
CA GLU A 51 -11.35 2.02 -2.17
C GLU A 51 -10.17 1.23 -2.73
N ASP A 52 -10.22 -0.10 -2.58
CA ASP A 52 -9.30 -0.96 -3.29
C ASP A 52 -9.82 -1.22 -4.72
N ASP A 53 -8.91 -1.34 -5.68
CA ASP A 53 -9.24 -1.41 -7.10
C ASP A 53 -8.31 -2.37 -7.87
N ARG A 54 -8.53 -2.49 -9.19
CA ARG A 54 -7.69 -3.34 -10.05
C ARG A 54 -6.46 -2.66 -10.63
N ASP A 55 -6.27 -1.38 -10.34
CA ASP A 55 -5.20 -0.56 -10.89
C ASP A 55 -4.03 -0.39 -9.90
N HIS A 56 -4.29 -0.59 -8.59
CA HIS A 56 -3.33 -0.42 -7.52
C HIS A 56 -3.21 -1.70 -6.68
N GLY A 57 -1.98 -2.08 -6.34
CA GLY A 57 -1.76 -2.93 -5.17
C GLY A 57 -1.74 -2.06 -3.91
N PHE A 58 -1.71 -2.70 -2.74
CA PHE A 58 -1.49 -1.97 -1.49
C PHE A 58 -0.56 -2.72 -0.54
N PHE A 59 0.26 -1.95 0.16
CA PHE A 59 0.98 -2.41 1.34
C PHE A 59 0.06 -2.27 2.55
N ALA A 60 0.07 -3.27 3.43
CA ALA A 60 -0.70 -3.23 4.66
C ALA A 60 0.07 -3.83 5.84
N VAL A 61 -0.31 -3.38 7.04
CA VAL A 61 0.11 -3.93 8.33
C VAL A 61 -1.14 -4.26 9.12
N GLY A 62 -1.21 -5.48 9.65
CA GLY A 62 -2.33 -5.94 10.48
C GLY A 62 -2.17 -5.51 11.94
N GLU A 63 -3.23 -5.65 12.73
CA GLU A 63 -3.18 -5.40 14.18
C GLU A 63 -2.16 -6.30 14.91
N ASN A 64 -1.89 -7.50 14.37
CA ASN A 64 -0.84 -8.37 14.87
C ASN A 64 0.61 -7.92 14.53
N GLY A 65 0.77 -6.81 13.80
CA GLY A 65 2.06 -6.24 13.39
C GLY A 65 2.69 -6.89 12.15
N ARG A 66 2.03 -7.89 11.54
CA ARG A 66 2.50 -8.54 10.33
C ARG A 66 2.15 -7.70 9.11
N ALA A 67 3.12 -7.51 8.23
CA ALA A 67 2.95 -6.81 6.97
C ALA A 67 2.66 -7.78 5.82
N TRP A 68 1.99 -7.29 4.79
CA TRP A 68 1.85 -7.95 3.48
C TRP A 68 1.64 -6.91 2.38
N ILE A 69 1.71 -7.38 1.13
CA ILE A 69 1.30 -6.60 -0.04
C ILE A 69 0.18 -7.39 -0.73
N SER A 70 -0.94 -6.72 -0.99
CA SER A 70 -2.01 -7.25 -1.83
C SER A 70 -1.79 -6.80 -3.27
N PRO A 71 -1.77 -7.73 -4.24
CA PRO A 71 -1.66 -7.37 -5.65
C PRO A 71 -3.01 -6.84 -6.18
N PRO A 72 -3.01 -6.04 -7.27
CA PRO A 72 -4.22 -5.38 -7.80
C PRO A 72 -5.35 -6.33 -8.23
N GLU A 73 -5.04 -7.58 -8.57
CA GLU A 73 -6.08 -8.58 -8.86
C GLU A 73 -6.85 -9.06 -7.61
N HIS A 74 -6.36 -8.77 -6.41
CA HIS A 74 -6.97 -9.16 -5.13
C HIS A 74 -7.67 -7.98 -4.47
N ILE A 75 -8.89 -7.68 -4.94
CA ILE A 75 -9.69 -6.55 -4.45
C ILE A 75 -10.34 -6.89 -3.10
N VAL A 76 -10.21 -5.98 -2.15
CA VAL A 76 -10.86 -6.06 -0.82
C VAL A 76 -11.93 -4.99 -0.64
N ALA A 77 -13.05 -5.34 -0.01
CA ALA A 77 -14.10 -4.38 0.36
C ALA A 77 -13.82 -3.81 1.76
N ILE A 78 -14.12 -2.52 1.96
CA ILE A 78 -13.84 -1.79 3.21
C ILE A 78 -15.09 -1.07 3.69
N GLU A 79 -15.45 -1.24 4.96
CA GLU A 79 -16.53 -0.49 5.61
C GLU A 79 -16.05 0.25 6.86
N ALA A 80 -16.57 1.46 7.06
CA ALA A 80 -16.34 2.29 8.25
C ALA A 80 -17.32 1.93 9.39
N ASP A 81 -16.90 2.07 10.65
CA ASP A 81 -17.73 1.82 11.83
C ASP A 81 -19.07 2.58 11.81
N GLY A 82 -20.20 1.86 11.91
CA GLY A 82 -21.51 2.48 12.18
C GLY A 82 -22.73 1.97 11.40
N ALA A 83 -22.59 1.04 10.45
CA ALA A 83 -23.75 0.35 9.86
C ALA A 83 -24.16 -0.82 10.77
N GLU A 84 -25.33 -0.73 11.40
CA GLU A 84 -25.75 -1.57 12.53
C GLU A 84 -25.70 -3.09 12.28
N ALA A 85 -25.16 -3.79 13.27
CA ALA A 85 -25.19 -5.23 13.45
C ALA A 85 -26.60 -5.81 13.77
N SER A 86 -27.70 -5.23 13.25
CA SER A 86 -29.08 -5.58 13.64
C SER A 86 -29.83 -6.50 12.66
N ALA A 87 -29.23 -6.94 11.55
CA ALA A 87 -29.91 -7.76 10.52
C ALA A 87 -29.48 -9.25 10.46
N ARG A 88 -29.02 -9.85 11.58
CA ARG A 88 -28.50 -11.23 11.59
C ARG A 88 -29.48 -12.35 11.99
N GLU A 89 -30.78 -12.09 12.07
CA GLU A 89 -31.78 -13.16 12.05
C GLU A 89 -32.62 -13.05 10.78
N SER A 90 -32.68 -14.14 10.02
CA SER A 90 -33.50 -14.38 8.82
C SER A 90 -32.95 -13.97 7.44
N ALA A 91 -31.91 -14.69 6.97
CA ALA A 91 -31.86 -15.12 5.56
C ALA A 91 -30.93 -16.34 5.42
N HIS A 92 -31.54 -17.53 5.38
CA HIS A 92 -30.93 -18.73 4.85
C HIS A 92 -31.15 -18.73 3.32
N ASP A 93 -30.11 -19.11 2.60
CA ASP A 93 -30.04 -19.47 1.17
C ASP A 93 -29.91 -18.38 0.08
N VAL A 94 -28.91 -18.65 -0.76
CA VAL A 94 -28.56 -18.13 -2.10
C VAL A 94 -27.59 -16.93 -2.16
N ALA A 95 -26.41 -17.23 -2.74
CA ALA A 95 -25.35 -16.36 -3.28
C ALA A 95 -24.24 -15.88 -2.32
N GLY A 96 -23.01 -16.36 -2.62
CA GLY A 96 -21.69 -15.76 -2.35
C GLY A 96 -21.44 -15.19 -0.95
N GLU A 97 -20.61 -15.87 -0.15
CA GLU A 97 -20.14 -15.39 1.14
C GLU A 97 -19.54 -13.98 1.02
N VAL A 98 -20.27 -12.98 1.51
CA VAL A 98 -19.79 -11.60 1.70
C VAL A 98 -19.16 -11.55 3.10
N GLY A 99 -17.83 -11.55 3.14
CA GLY A 99 -17.03 -11.55 4.36
C GLY A 99 -16.85 -10.16 4.99
N ASP A 100 -16.55 -10.16 6.29
CA ASP A 100 -16.46 -9.02 7.22
C ASP A 100 -15.44 -7.94 6.82
N HIS A 101 -15.77 -6.67 7.06
CA HIS A 101 -15.35 -5.51 6.25
C HIS A 101 -14.21 -4.65 6.81
N ARG A 102 -13.37 -5.22 7.68
CA ARG A 102 -12.14 -4.61 8.23
C ARG A 102 -10.91 -5.47 7.97
N PHE A 103 -11.10 -6.50 7.18
CA PHE A 103 -10.23 -7.65 7.15
C PHE A 103 -9.77 -7.91 5.72
N VAL A 104 -8.47 -8.11 5.53
CA VAL A 104 -8.00 -8.86 4.36
C VAL A 104 -8.06 -10.33 4.75
N GLY A 105 -9.17 -10.99 4.41
CA GLY A 105 -9.49 -12.32 4.94
C GLY A 105 -10.01 -12.26 6.37
N ALA A 106 -9.18 -12.62 7.36
CA ALA A 106 -9.54 -12.70 8.79
C ALA A 106 -8.72 -11.79 9.71
N GLU A 107 -7.79 -10.98 9.17
CA GLU A 107 -6.91 -10.07 9.94
C GLU A 107 -7.31 -8.60 9.77
N ARG A 108 -7.48 -7.85 10.87
CA ARG A 108 -7.82 -6.41 10.83
C ARG A 108 -6.64 -5.60 10.29
N VAL A 109 -6.89 -4.74 9.31
CA VAL A 109 -5.89 -3.80 8.79
C VAL A 109 -5.71 -2.64 9.76
N HIS A 110 -4.49 -2.42 10.23
CA HIS A 110 -4.14 -1.25 11.03
C HIS A 110 -3.65 -0.09 10.14
N ASP A 111 -2.78 -0.39 9.18
CA ASP A 111 -2.30 0.60 8.22
C ASP A 111 -2.36 0.02 6.82
N ALA A 112 -2.73 0.82 5.84
CA ALA A 112 -2.60 0.47 4.43
C ALA A 112 -2.36 1.70 3.55
N VAL A 113 -1.56 1.51 2.50
CA VAL A 113 -1.27 2.54 1.49
C VAL A 113 -1.13 1.88 0.12
N SER A 114 -1.91 2.35 -0.84
CA SER A 114 -1.83 1.91 -2.24
C SER A 114 -0.60 2.43 -2.97
N GLY A 115 -0.12 1.62 -3.90
CA GLY A 115 1.02 1.90 -4.77
C GLY A 115 0.91 1.16 -6.11
N ARG A 116 1.72 1.59 -7.08
CA ARG A 116 1.86 0.93 -8.38
C ARG A 116 3.14 1.39 -9.11
N PRO A 117 3.71 0.52 -9.95
CA PRO A 117 3.32 -0.88 -10.17
C PRO A 117 3.73 -1.82 -9.01
N MET A 118 3.25 -3.06 -9.07
CA MET A 118 3.95 -4.19 -8.45
C MET A 118 5.36 -4.29 -9.05
N LEU A 119 6.37 -4.37 -8.17
CA LEU A 119 7.78 -4.48 -8.54
C LEU A 119 8.27 -5.92 -8.42
N VAL A 120 7.93 -6.58 -7.31
CA VAL A 120 8.35 -7.94 -6.97
C VAL A 120 7.14 -8.73 -6.53
N ARG A 121 7.05 -9.98 -6.97
CA ARG A 121 5.99 -10.93 -6.63
C ARG A 121 6.61 -12.29 -6.39
N GLY A 122 6.35 -12.90 -5.24
CA GLY A 122 6.90 -14.23 -4.93
C GLY A 122 8.43 -14.30 -4.88
N GLY A 123 9.11 -13.17 -4.64
CA GLY A 123 10.56 -13.02 -4.63
C GLY A 123 11.19 -12.78 -6.00
N GLU A 124 10.38 -12.67 -7.07
CA GLU A 124 10.86 -12.41 -8.43
C GLU A 124 10.35 -11.07 -8.96
N VAL A 125 11.12 -10.44 -9.86
CA VAL A 125 10.72 -9.19 -10.52
C VAL A 125 9.44 -9.42 -11.33
N ASP A 126 8.40 -8.61 -11.09
CA ASP A 126 7.11 -8.68 -11.81
C ASP A 126 7.21 -8.01 -13.19
N THR A 127 8.01 -8.60 -14.08
CA THR A 127 8.24 -8.08 -15.44
C THR A 127 6.94 -7.84 -16.21
N PHE A 128 5.95 -8.73 -16.05
CA PHE A 128 4.64 -8.59 -16.67
C PHE A 128 3.93 -7.32 -16.18
N GLY A 129 3.87 -7.09 -14.87
CA GLY A 129 3.29 -5.87 -14.30
C GLY A 129 4.01 -4.60 -14.76
N LEU A 130 5.34 -4.64 -14.86
CA LEU A 130 6.16 -3.50 -15.26
C LEU A 130 5.98 -3.10 -16.73
N ASP A 131 5.79 -4.06 -17.63
CA ASP A 131 5.68 -3.77 -19.08
C ASP A 131 4.44 -2.93 -19.45
N PHE A 132 3.42 -2.87 -18.58
CA PHE A 132 2.24 -2.04 -18.80
C PHE A 132 2.47 -0.54 -18.52
N PHE A 133 3.59 -0.17 -17.89
CA PHE A 133 3.86 1.21 -17.51
C PHE A 133 4.85 1.87 -18.48
N GLU A 134 4.40 2.88 -19.22
CA GLU A 134 5.23 3.60 -20.22
C GLU A 134 6.54 4.17 -19.63
N THR A 135 6.54 4.45 -18.33
CA THR A 135 7.69 5.04 -17.62
C THR A 135 8.65 4.00 -17.02
N SER A 136 8.42 2.70 -17.23
CA SER A 136 9.22 1.63 -16.62
C SER A 136 10.69 1.69 -16.93
N HIS A 137 11.08 2.15 -18.12
CA HIS A 137 12.48 2.33 -18.52
C HIS A 137 13.03 3.75 -18.28
N ARG A 138 12.21 4.67 -17.75
CA ARG A 138 12.64 6.04 -17.47
C ARG A 138 13.15 6.15 -16.05
N ARG A 139 14.35 6.73 -15.91
CA ARG A 139 14.96 7.01 -14.62
C ARG A 139 14.31 8.22 -13.96
N HIS A 140 13.85 8.02 -12.73
CA HIS A 140 13.21 9.03 -11.89
C HIS A 140 13.57 8.82 -10.42
N PRO A 141 13.32 9.81 -9.54
CA PRO A 141 13.19 9.53 -8.11
C PRO A 141 12.08 8.50 -7.91
N ARG A 142 12.30 7.57 -6.99
CA ARG A 142 11.34 6.50 -6.68
C ARG A 142 11.31 6.28 -5.18
N THR A 143 10.15 5.88 -4.67
CA THR A 143 9.98 5.35 -3.33
C THR A 143 9.35 3.97 -3.50
N ALA A 144 9.75 2.99 -2.71
CA ALA A 144 9.15 1.67 -2.74
C ALA A 144 9.05 1.09 -1.35
N VAL A 145 8.06 0.22 -1.16
CA VAL A 145 7.90 -0.61 0.02
C VAL A 145 7.88 -2.07 -0.40
N GLY A 146 8.57 -2.91 0.36
CA GLY A 146 8.59 -4.35 0.17
C GLY A 146 8.44 -5.07 1.49
N VAL A 147 8.00 -6.32 1.44
CA VAL A 147 7.75 -7.14 2.62
C VAL A 147 8.45 -8.48 2.46
N SER A 148 9.12 -8.97 3.51
CA SER A 148 9.72 -10.30 3.53
C SER A 148 8.64 -11.38 3.50
N ARG A 149 9.01 -12.61 3.10
CA ARG A 149 8.06 -13.74 2.99
C ARG A 149 7.29 -14.03 4.29
N ASP A 150 7.90 -13.81 5.45
CA ASP A 150 7.28 -14.02 6.75
C ASP A 150 6.43 -12.84 7.23
N GLY A 151 6.50 -11.68 6.58
CA GLY A 151 5.75 -10.48 6.91
C GLY A 151 6.32 -9.67 8.08
N TRP A 152 7.53 -10.00 8.57
CA TRP A 152 8.12 -9.32 9.73
C TRP A 152 9.17 -8.27 9.37
N THR A 153 9.69 -8.30 8.15
CA THR A 153 10.62 -7.28 7.65
C THR A 153 9.93 -6.44 6.58
N VAL A 154 9.94 -5.13 6.81
CA VAL A 154 9.51 -4.13 5.83
C VAL A 154 10.76 -3.43 5.28
N TYR A 155 10.89 -3.42 3.97
CA TYR A 155 11.93 -2.73 3.24
C TYR A 155 11.37 -1.40 2.74
N LEU A 156 11.94 -0.29 3.17
CA LEU A 156 11.58 1.04 2.69
C LEU A 156 12.75 1.62 1.92
N VAL A 157 12.56 1.84 0.62
CA VAL A 157 13.63 2.31 -0.28
C VAL A 157 13.25 3.64 -0.90
N VAL A 158 14.16 4.61 -0.81
CA VAL A 158 14.05 5.90 -1.51
C VAL A 158 15.27 6.06 -2.41
N ALA A 159 15.01 6.21 -3.70
CA ALA A 159 16.02 6.53 -4.70
C ALA A 159 15.85 7.98 -5.14
N ASP A 160 16.89 8.78 -4.95
CA ASP A 160 16.94 10.16 -5.43
C ASP A 160 17.04 10.23 -6.97
N GLY A 161 16.67 11.34 -7.60
CA GLY A 161 16.76 11.52 -9.05
C GLY A 161 16.43 12.95 -9.53
N ARG A 162 16.46 13.16 -10.85
CA ARG A 162 16.20 14.48 -11.49
C ARG A 162 17.12 15.61 -10.98
N ARG A 163 18.35 15.29 -10.53
CA ARG A 163 19.35 16.29 -10.12
C ARG A 163 20.73 15.99 -10.68
N GLU A 164 21.62 16.98 -10.65
CA GLU A 164 23.03 16.77 -10.98
C GLU A 164 23.63 15.71 -10.03
N GLY A 165 24.30 14.70 -10.60
CA GLY A 165 24.84 13.57 -9.83
C GLY A 165 23.83 12.47 -9.46
N SER A 166 22.52 12.64 -9.67
CA SER A 166 21.56 11.52 -9.57
C SER A 166 20.47 11.57 -10.64
N ARG A 167 20.52 10.58 -11.54
CA ARG A 167 19.49 10.38 -12.56
C ARG A 167 18.28 9.60 -12.03
N GLY A 168 18.42 8.91 -10.91
CA GLY A 168 17.42 7.98 -10.37
C GLY A 168 17.46 6.59 -11.01
N LEU A 169 16.49 5.78 -10.59
CA LEU A 169 16.31 4.40 -11.03
C LEU A 169 15.13 4.31 -12.01
N ASP A 170 15.28 3.42 -12.97
CA ASP A 170 14.12 2.90 -13.70
C ASP A 170 13.42 1.83 -12.83
N MET A 171 12.21 1.40 -13.21
CA MET A 171 11.41 0.49 -12.38
C MET A 171 12.01 -0.91 -12.30
N TYR A 172 12.69 -1.37 -13.35
CA TYR A 172 13.38 -2.66 -13.37
C TYR A 172 14.56 -2.69 -12.41
N GLN A 173 15.35 -1.62 -12.36
CA GLN A 173 16.45 -1.48 -11.42
C GLN A 173 15.97 -1.40 -9.97
N LEU A 174 14.87 -0.68 -9.74
CA LEU A 174 14.25 -0.63 -8.42
C LEU A 174 13.73 -2.00 -8.00
N ALA A 175 13.03 -2.72 -8.88
CA ALA A 175 12.53 -4.06 -8.62
C ALA A 175 13.66 -5.06 -8.33
N ALA A 176 14.73 -5.04 -9.12
CA ALA A 176 15.91 -5.86 -8.87
C ALA A 176 16.53 -5.56 -7.49
N LEU A 177 16.67 -4.28 -7.13
CA LEU A 177 17.15 -3.89 -5.80
C LEU A 177 16.24 -4.41 -4.68
N MET A 178 14.92 -4.32 -4.83
CA MET A 178 13.97 -4.83 -3.82
C MET A 178 14.09 -6.35 -3.65
N ALA A 179 14.20 -7.08 -4.76
CA ALA A 179 14.41 -8.53 -4.73
C ALA A 179 15.76 -8.90 -4.08
N ASP A 180 16.84 -8.18 -4.42
CA ASP A 180 18.18 -8.38 -3.85
C ASP A 180 18.21 -8.11 -2.33
N LEU A 181 17.40 -7.18 -1.83
CA LEU A 181 17.24 -6.91 -0.40
C LEU A 181 16.47 -8.02 0.34
N GLY A 182 15.77 -8.89 -0.38
CA GLY A 182 14.97 -9.98 0.18
C GLY A 182 13.47 -9.68 0.30
N ALA A 183 12.97 -8.64 -0.38
CA ALA A 183 11.53 -8.44 -0.49
C ALA A 183 10.92 -9.64 -1.25
N HIS A 184 9.91 -10.26 -0.66
CA HIS A 184 9.12 -11.29 -1.32
C HIS A 184 8.05 -10.68 -2.20
N ASP A 185 7.43 -9.60 -1.74
CA ASP A 185 6.53 -8.78 -2.55
C ASP A 185 6.94 -7.31 -2.38
N ALA A 186 6.78 -6.49 -3.42
CA ALA A 186 7.11 -5.07 -3.38
C ALA A 186 6.26 -4.24 -4.33
N ILE A 187 5.94 -3.00 -3.93
CA ILE A 187 5.26 -1.97 -4.74
C ILE A 187 6.04 -0.66 -4.71
N ASN A 188 5.88 0.13 -5.78
CA ASN A 188 6.36 1.52 -5.87
C ASN A 188 5.26 2.52 -5.50
#